data_AF-A0A0R0HRM4-F1
#
_entry.id   AF-A0A0R0HRM4-F1
#
_cell.length_a   1.000
_cell.length_b   1.000
_cell.length_c   1.000
_cell.angle_alpha   90.00
_cell.angle_beta   90.00
_cell.angle_gamma   90.00
#
_symmetry.space_group_name_H-M   'P 1'
#
loop_
_entity.id
_entity.type
_entity.pdbx_description
1 polymer ?
#
loop_
_entity_poly.entity_id
_entity_poly.type
_entity_poly.pdbx_seq_one_letter_code
_entity_poly.pdbx_strand_id
1 'polypeptide(L)' 'MSTSNQATKQEDEAKPLWRYVSKLRKTVIGGNFEIKCNICEVPFNGSYTRVRAHLLNFSGVGVRVCSKVTP' A
#
# COMPACT_ATOMS: atom_id res chain seq x y z
N MET A 1 3.08 -33.89 3.64
CA MET A 1 3.42 -32.86 4.64
C MET A 1 2.25 -31.90 4.73
N SER A 2 1.51 -31.98 5.83
CA SER A 2 0.48 -31.01 6.17
C SER A 2 1.16 -29.70 6.57
N THR A 3 0.90 -28.63 5.83
CA THR A 3 1.11 -27.27 6.35
C THR A 3 -0.25 -26.61 6.44
N SER A 4 -1.06 -27.10 7.38
CA SER A 4 -2.07 -26.27 8.01
C SER A 4 -1.33 -25.30 8.92
N ASN A 5 -1.09 -24.08 8.47
CA ASN A 5 -0.84 -22.97 9.37
C ASN A 5 -1.80 -21.86 8.96
N GLN A 6 -2.87 -21.75 9.75
CA GLN A 6 -3.71 -20.57 9.83
C GLN A 6 -2.83 -19.35 10.07
N ALA A 7 -2.42 -18.65 9.02
CA ALA A 7 -1.89 -17.30 9.11
C ALA A 7 -3.04 -16.28 9.26
N THR A 8 -4.12 -16.65 9.95
CA THR A 8 -5.15 -15.70 10.36
C THR A 8 -4.62 -14.96 11.59
N LYS A 9 -4.06 -13.76 11.36
CA LYS A 9 -3.73 -12.64 12.28
C LYS A 9 -2.30 -12.11 12.23
N GLN A 10 -1.31 -12.85 11.72
CA GLN A 10 0.06 -12.32 11.58
C GLN A 10 0.30 -11.51 10.29
N GLU A 11 -0.47 -11.75 9.23
CA GLU A 11 -0.28 -11.02 7.96
C GLU A 11 -0.70 -9.55 8.02
N ASP A 12 -1.58 -9.18 8.96
CA ASP A 12 -1.99 -7.79 9.19
C ASP A 12 -0.91 -7.00 9.97
N GLU A 13 -0.22 -7.66 10.91
CA GLU A 13 1.00 -7.13 11.55
C GLU A 13 2.18 -7.01 10.56
N ALA A 14 2.23 -7.85 9.53
CA ALA A 14 3.32 -7.81 8.54
C ALA A 14 3.26 -6.61 7.58
N LYS A 15 2.13 -5.92 7.46
CA LYS A 15 1.96 -4.79 6.51
C LYS A 15 1.24 -3.59 7.13
N PRO A 16 1.79 -2.98 8.20
CA PRO A 16 1.19 -1.84 8.90
C PRO A 16 0.92 -0.66 7.97
N LEU A 17 1.65 -0.57 6.86
CA LEU A 17 1.52 0.48 5.85
C LEU A 17 0.11 0.58 5.23
N TRP A 18 -0.65 -0.52 5.15
CA TRP A 18 -2.03 -0.48 4.67
C TRP A 18 -2.97 0.30 5.59
N ARG A 19 -2.61 0.52 6.86
CA ARG A 19 -3.42 1.34 7.78
C ARG A 19 -3.37 2.83 7.41
N TYR A 20 -2.30 3.26 6.74
CA TYR A 20 -2.10 4.65 6.34
C TYR A 20 -2.64 4.96 4.94
N VAL A 21 -3.23 3.97 4.26
CA VAL A 21 -3.80 4.17 2.92
C VAL A 21 -5.15 3.45 2.81
N SER A 22 -6.09 4.05 2.11
CA SER A 22 -7.41 3.47 1.85
C SER A 22 -7.48 2.91 0.44
N LYS A 23 -7.83 1.63 0.30
CA LYS A 23 -8.15 1.05 -1.02
C LYS A 23 -9.52 1.59 -1.45
N LEU A 24 -9.55 2.35 -2.54
CA LEU A 24 -10.78 2.95 -3.06
C LEU A 24 -11.57 1.95 -3.90
N ARG A 25 -10.99 1.51 -5.02
CA ARG A 25 -11.66 0.61 -5.98
C ARG A 25 -10.66 -0.08 -6.88
N LYS A 26 -11.06 -1.17 -7.51
CA LYS A 26 -10.27 -1.79 -8.58
C LYS A 26 -10.39 -0.93 -9.84
N THR A 27 -9.27 -0.59 -10.46
CA THR A 27 -9.28 0.15 -11.72
C THR A 27 -9.68 -0.80 -12.85
N VAL A 28 -10.55 -0.31 -13.75
CA VAL A 28 -11.04 -1.10 -14.90
C VAL A 28 -9.92 -1.35 -15.92
N ILE A 29 -8.94 -0.45 -15.99
CA ILE A 29 -7.99 -0.34 -17.11
C ILE A 29 -6.69 -1.13 -16.91
N GLY A 30 -6.49 -1.85 -15.79
CA GLY A 30 -5.22 -2.59 -15.64
C GLY A 30 -5.08 -3.46 -14.42
N GLY A 31 -6.18 -3.94 -13.85
CA GLY A 31 -6.17 -4.85 -12.69
C GLY A 31 -5.55 -4.28 -11.41
N ASN A 32 -5.17 -3.00 -11.41
CA ASN A 32 -4.59 -2.32 -10.26
C ASN A 32 -5.71 -1.85 -9.32
N PHE A 33 -5.37 -1.55 -8.07
CA PHE A 33 -6.28 -0.89 -7.16
C PHE A 33 -5.93 0.59 -7.09
N GLU A 34 -6.95 1.43 -7.14
CA GLU A 34 -6.88 2.84 -6.79
C GLU A 34 -6.78 2.90 -5.26
N ILE A 35 -5.72 3.52 -4.77
CA ILE A 35 -5.40 3.62 -3.34
C ILE A 35 -5.22 5.10 -3.03
N LYS A 36 -5.87 5.59 -1.97
CA LYS A 36 -5.68 6.95 -1.45
C LYS A 36 -4.80 6.91 -0.22
N CYS A 37 -3.73 7.69 -0.20
CA CYS A 37 -2.99 7.90 1.04
C CYS A 37 -3.84 8.68 2.05
N ASN A 38 -3.96 8.21 3.28
CA ASN A 38 -4.71 8.93 4.32
C ASN A 38 -3.91 10.10 4.90
N ILE A 39 -2.58 10.15 4.67
CA ILE A 39 -1.68 11.17 5.22
C ILE A 39 -1.63 12.41 4.32
N CYS A 40 -1.41 12.22 3.01
CA CYS A 40 -1.38 13.32 2.03
C CYS A 40 -2.63 13.40 1.16
N GLU A 41 -3.59 12.50 1.36
CA GLU A 41 -4.86 12.46 0.62
C GLU A 41 -4.73 12.25 -0.89
N VAL A 42 -3.58 11.74 -1.31
CA VAL A 42 -3.26 11.51 -2.71
C VAL A 42 -3.78 10.17 -3.17
N PRO A 43 -4.66 10.13 -4.18
CA PRO A 43 -4.98 8.91 -4.89
C PRO A 43 -3.83 8.53 -5.84
N PHE A 44 -3.43 7.27 -5.82
CA PHE A 44 -2.51 6.67 -6.77
C PHE A 44 -2.93 5.22 -7.07
N ASN A 45 -2.67 4.78 -8.30
CA ASN A 45 -2.93 3.41 -8.70
C ASN A 45 -1.71 2.54 -8.42
N GLY A 46 -1.90 1.42 -7.74
CA GLY A 46 -0.75 0.57 -7.41
C GLY A 46 -1.05 -0.63 -6.52
N SER A 47 0.03 -1.35 -6.21
CA SER A 47 0.09 -2.42 -5.21
C SER A 47 0.84 -1.96 -3.96
N TYR A 48 1.00 -2.88 -3.00
CA TYR A 48 1.74 -2.64 -1.76
C TYR A 48 3.14 -2.05 -1.98
N THR A 49 3.84 -2.42 -3.05
CA THR A 49 5.17 -1.88 -3.37
C THR A 49 5.14 -0.36 -3.56
N ARG A 50 4.10 0.16 -4.22
CA ARG A 50 3.92 1.61 -4.39
C ARG A 50 3.50 2.28 -3.09
N VAL A 51 2.65 1.64 -2.29
CA VAL A 51 2.31 2.13 -0.94
C VAL A 51 3.55 2.26 -0.07
N ARG A 52 4.41 1.23 -0.09
CA ARG A 52 5.70 1.21 0.61
C ARG A 52 6.61 2.34 0.14
N ALA A 53 6.75 2.51 -1.17
CA ALA A 53 7.59 3.56 -1.71
C ALA A 53 7.06 4.97 -1.40
N HIS A 54 5.74 5.14 -1.44
CA HIS A 54 5.07 6.38 -1.09
C HIS A 54 5.29 6.77 0.37
N LEU A 55 5.12 5.83 1.30
CA LEU A 55 5.20 6.10 2.74
C LEU A 55 6.64 6.15 3.27
N LEU A 56 7.54 5.33 2.74
CA LEU A 56 8.94 5.26 3.17
C LEU A 56 9.87 6.16 2.34
N ASN A 57 9.32 7.07 1.53
CA ASN A 57 10.09 7.96 0.66
C ASN A 57 11.09 7.25 -0.28
N PHE A 58 10.81 6.03 -0.73
CA PHE A 58 11.63 5.39 -1.78
C PHE A 58 11.31 6.01 -3.14
N SER A 59 12.33 6.62 -3.77
CA SER A 59 12.24 7.06 -5.16
C SER A 59 12.46 5.88 -6.13
N GLY A 60 12.09 6.06 -7.40
CA GLY A 60 12.35 5.09 -8.48
C GLY A 60 11.25 4.06 -8.76
N VAL A 61 10.16 4.02 -7.99
CA VAL A 61 9.05 3.04 -8.18
C VAL A 61 7.89 3.60 -9.03
N GLY A 62 8.04 4.81 -9.59
CA GLY A 62 7.00 5.46 -10.39
C GLY A 62 5.76 5.89 -9.59
N VAL A 63 5.91 6.11 -8.28
CA VAL A 63 4.90 6.72 -7.41
C VAL A 63 5.49 7.98 -6.79
N ARG A 64 4.66 9.02 -6.62
CA ARG A 64 5.05 10.20 -5.86
C ARG A 64 5.34 9.81 -4.42
N VAL A 65 6.42 10.30 -3.85
CA VAL A 65 6.66 10.18 -2.40
C VAL A 65 5.64 11.03 -1.64
N CYS A 66 5.31 10.62 -0.42
CA CYS A 66 4.38 11.35 0.40
C CYS A 66 5.10 12.51 1.09
N SER A 67 4.79 13.74 0.67
CA SER A 67 5.36 14.95 1.27
C SER A 67 4.94 15.21 2.73
N LYS A 68 4.03 14.39 3.27
CA LYS A 68 3.55 14.49 4.66
C LYS A 68 4.18 13.48 5.62
N VAL A 69 4.81 12.41 5.12
CA VAL A 69 5.64 11.55 5.98
C VAL A 69 7.03 12.12 6.00
N THR A 70 7.34 12.77 7.10
CA THR A 70 8.71 13.16 7.46
C THR A 70 9.41 11.94 8.07
N PRO A 71 10.67 11.66 7.72
CA PRO A 71 11.46 10.60 8.36
C PRO A 71 11.63 10.81 9.86
#